data_AF-A0A6P1V7D4-F1
#
_entry.id   AF-A0A6P1V7D4-F1
#
_cell.length_a   1.000
_cell.length_b   1.000
_cell.length_c   1.000
_cell.angle_alpha   90.00
_cell.angle_beta   90.00
_cell.angle_gamma   90.00
#
_symmetry.space_group_name_H-M   'P 1'
#
loop_
_entity.id
_entity.type
_entity.pdbx_description
1 polymer ?
#
loop_
_entity_poly.entity_id
_entity_poly.type
_entity_poly.pdbx_seq_one_letter_code
_entity_poly.pdbx_strand_id
1 'polypeptide(L)' 'MEKRMTVKAFIARLAQYPEDVLCCGTFWLADDFLLLDDTLTEDDIDAAMALAQDSHDANTGFNWDTLQSAIDEVKRV' A
#
# COMPACT_ATOMS: atom_id res chain seq x y z
N MET A 1 -17.39 -0.84 5.16
CA MET A 1 -16.42 -1.89 5.52
C MET A 1 -15.05 -1.28 5.30
N GLU A 2 -14.22 -1.19 6.34
CA GLU A 2 -12.82 -0.83 6.18
C GLU A 2 -12.15 -1.81 5.20
N LYS A 3 -11.47 -1.25 4.21
CA LYS A 3 -10.80 -2.00 3.16
C LYS A 3 -9.43 -2.41 3.69
N ARG A 4 -9.33 -3.58 4.33
CA ARG A 4 -8.03 -4.14 4.75
C ARG A 4 -7.11 -4.36 3.55
N MET A 5 -5.87 -3.91 3.64
CA MET A 5 -4.82 -3.95 2.62
C MET A 5 -4.09 -5.29 2.61
N THR A 6 -4.85 -6.36 2.42
CA THR A 6 -4.32 -7.74 2.38
C THR A 6 -4.08 -8.22 0.94
N VAL A 7 -3.21 -9.23 0.78
CA VAL A 7 -3.01 -9.93 -0.51
C VAL A 7 -4.31 -10.52 -1.04
N LYS A 8 -5.15 -11.12 -0.18
CA LYS A 8 -6.46 -11.65 -0.57
C LYS A 8 -7.36 -10.55 -1.16
N ALA A 9 -7.41 -9.39 -0.51
CA ALA A 9 -8.18 -8.25 -1.01
C ALA A 9 -7.57 -7.68 -2.30
N PHE A 10 -6.26 -7.75 -2.49
CA PHE A 10 -5.60 -7.35 -3.74
C PHE A 10 -5.92 -8.30 -4.89
N ILE A 11 -5.85 -9.62 -4.67
CA ILE A 11 -6.27 -10.62 -5.66
C ILE A 11 -7.73 -10.39 -6.06
N ALA A 12 -8.63 -10.15 -5.09
CA ALA A 12 -10.04 -9.87 -5.38
C ALA A 12 -10.26 -8.58 -6.20
N ARG A 13 -9.37 -7.58 -6.07
CA ARG A 13 -9.38 -6.38 -6.92
C ARG A 13 -8.89 -6.69 -8.33
N LEU A 14 -7.79 -7.45 -8.45
CA LEU A 14 -7.21 -7.83 -9.74
C LEU A 14 -8.12 -8.77 -10.53
N ALA A 15 -8.85 -9.67 -9.85
CA ALA A 15 -9.78 -10.62 -10.47
C ALA A 15 -11.00 -9.95 -11.15
N GLN A 16 -11.15 -8.63 -11.03
CA GLN A 16 -12.16 -7.85 -11.77
C GLN A 16 -11.75 -7.61 -13.24
N TYR A 17 -10.48 -7.85 -13.58
CA TYR A 17 -9.95 -7.72 -14.93
C TYR A 17 -9.77 -9.10 -15.59
N PRO A 18 -9.84 -9.21 -16.93
CA PRO A 18 -9.47 -10.43 -17.65
C PRO A 18 -8.03 -10.85 -17.34
N GLU A 19 -7.79 -12.15 -17.15
CA GLU A 19 -6.46 -12.67 -16.77
C GLU A 19 -5.37 -12.46 -17.85
N ASP A 20 -5.79 -12.26 -19.11
CA ASP A 20 -4.91 -12.07 -20.26
C ASP A 20 -4.63 -10.59 -20.60
N VAL A 21 -5.13 -9.66 -19.78
CA VAL A 21 -4.86 -8.23 -19.99
C VAL A 21 -3.39 -7.90 -19.65
N LEU A 22 -2.74 -7.10 -20.49
CA LEU A 22 -1.41 -6.57 -20.19
C LEU A 22 -1.48 -5.61 -18.99
N CYS A 23 -0.63 -5.82 -17.99
CA CYS A 23 -0.55 -4.96 -16.81
C CYS A 23 0.88 -4.81 -16.29
N CYS A 24 1.13 -3.72 -15.54
CA CYS A 24 2.34 -3.50 -14.77
C CYS A 24 1.98 -2.78 -13.46
N GLY A 25 2.76 -3.02 -12.42
CA GLY A 25 2.55 -2.41 -11.11
C GLY A 25 3.63 -2.82 -10.12
N THR A 26 3.71 -2.07 -9.02
CA THR A 26 4.61 -2.34 -7.89
C THR A 26 3.82 -3.03 -6.79
N PHE A 27 4.43 -4.00 -6.11
CA PHE A 27 3.83 -4.75 -5.01
C PHE A 27 4.68 -4.58 -3.75
N TRP A 28 4.02 -4.25 -2.65
CA TRP A 28 4.64 -3.99 -1.35
C TRP A 28 3.90 -4.80 -0.28
N LEU A 29 4.66 -5.32 0.68
CA LEU A 29 4.19 -6.13 1.80
C LEU A 29 4.42 -5.39 3.13
N ALA A 30 3.82 -5.89 4.20
CA ALA A 30 3.97 -5.31 5.53
C ALA A 30 5.47 -5.22 5.94
N ASP A 31 6.26 -6.21 5.55
CA ASP A 31 7.71 -6.24 5.80
C ASP A 31 8.43 -5.02 5.19
N ASP A 32 7.98 -4.51 4.04
CA ASP A 32 8.57 -3.33 3.42
C ASP A 32 8.33 -2.05 4.24
N PHE A 33 7.19 -1.96 4.93
CA PHE A 33 6.88 -0.86 5.85
C PHE A 33 7.68 -0.99 7.14
N LEU A 34 7.84 -2.22 7.65
CA LEU A 34 8.65 -2.50 8.84
C LEU A 34 10.16 -2.27 8.61
N LEU A 35 10.63 -2.36 7.36
CA LEU A 35 12.01 -1.95 7.01
C LEU A 35 12.23 -0.44 7.15
N LEU A 36 11.18 0.36 6.98
CA LEU A 36 11.21 1.82 7.17
C LEU A 36 10.99 2.20 8.63
N ASP A 37 10.06 1.53 9.29
CA ASP A 37 9.69 1.81 10.67
C ASP A 37 9.21 0.55 11.38
N ASP A 38 10.07 -0.02 12.22
CA ASP A 38 9.84 -1.30 12.91
C ASP A 38 8.88 -1.18 14.11
N THR A 39 8.42 0.03 14.43
CA THR A 39 7.50 0.27 15.54
C THR A 39 6.03 0.25 15.13
N LEU A 40 5.74 0.07 13.83
CA LEU A 40 4.38 0.11 13.31
C LEU A 40 3.54 -1.07 13.80
N THR A 41 2.30 -0.79 14.22
CA THR A 41 1.31 -1.83 14.47
C THR A 41 0.68 -2.31 13.15
N GLU A 42 -0.02 -3.44 13.19
CA GLU A 42 -0.73 -3.94 12.00
C GLU A 42 -1.75 -2.93 11.47
N ASP A 43 -2.42 -2.18 12.35
CA ASP A 43 -3.40 -1.17 11.96
C ASP A 43 -2.73 0.08 11.39
N ASP A 44 -1.55 0.47 11.90
CA ASP A 44 -0.76 1.56 11.29
C ASP A 44 -0.31 1.20 9.87
N ILE A 45 0.15 -0.05 9.67
CA ILE A 45 0.56 -0.56 8.36
C ILE A 45 -0.63 -0.58 7.39
N ASP A 46 -1.79 -1.09 7.84
CA ASP A 46 -3.01 -1.14 7.02
C ASP A 46 -3.44 0.27 6.57
N ALA A 47 -3.43 1.23 7.50
CA ALA A 47 -3.75 2.63 7.23
C ALA A 47 -2.71 3.28 6.29
N ALA A 48 -1.41 3.05 6.52
CA ALA A 48 -0.34 3.61 5.69
C ALA A 48 -0.40 3.05 4.27
N MET A 49 -0.65 1.75 4.12
CA MET A 49 -0.86 1.12 2.81
C MET A 49 -2.07 1.70 2.07
N ALA A 50 -3.18 1.93 2.78
CA ALA A 50 -4.37 2.53 2.19
C ALA A 50 -4.07 3.96 1.70
N LEU A 51 -3.40 4.76 2.53
CA LEU A 51 -3.02 6.13 2.20
C LEU A 51 -2.05 6.17 1.01
N ALA A 52 -1.05 5.30 1.00
CA ALA A 52 -0.05 5.24 -0.07
C ALA A 52 -0.69 4.81 -1.41
N GLN A 53 -1.65 3.89 -1.37
CA GLN A 53 -2.43 3.45 -2.53
C GLN A 53 -3.34 4.56 -3.09
N ASP A 54 -3.98 5.33 -2.22
CA ASP A 54 -4.93 6.39 -2.61
C ASP A 54 -4.22 7.69 -3.03
N SER A 55 -3.00 7.91 -2.54
CA SER A 55 -2.17 9.09 -2.85
C SER A 55 -1.23 8.88 -4.03
N HIS A 56 -1.45 7.84 -4.84
CA HIS A 56 -0.57 7.51 -5.96
C HIS A 56 -0.64 8.58 -7.07
N ASP A 57 0.38 9.41 -7.17
CA ASP A 57 0.59 10.37 -8.26
C ASP A 57 1.49 9.75 -9.33
N ALA A 58 1.08 9.77 -10.60
CA ALA A 58 1.90 9.24 -11.70
C ALA A 58 3.27 9.95 -11.87
N ASN A 59 3.41 11.18 -11.35
CA ASN A 59 4.68 11.92 -11.33
C ASN A 59 5.56 11.53 -10.13
N THR A 60 4.98 10.91 -9.11
CA THR A 60 5.66 10.46 -7.89
C THR A 60 5.56 8.94 -7.81
N GLY A 61 6.58 8.25 -8.32
CA GLY A 61 6.56 6.79 -8.39
C GLY A 61 6.26 6.13 -7.04
N PHE A 62 5.57 4.98 -7.06
CA PHE A 62 5.25 4.24 -5.85
C PHE A 62 6.51 3.56 -5.28
N ASN A 63 7.27 4.31 -4.49
CA ASN A 63 8.63 4.03 -4.03
C ASN A 63 8.79 4.23 -2.52
N TRP A 64 10.01 4.02 -1.99
CA TRP A 64 10.32 4.14 -0.56
C TRP A 64 9.92 5.50 0.05
N ASP A 65 10.17 6.61 -0.65
CA ASP A 65 9.80 7.95 -0.16
C ASP A 65 8.28 8.10 -0.03
N THR A 66 7.52 7.51 -0.95
CA THR A 66 6.05 7.49 -0.91
C THR A 66 5.55 6.67 0.29
N LEU A 67 6.18 5.53 0.57
CA LEU A 67 5.84 4.71 1.74
C LEU A 67 6.14 5.46 3.05
N GLN A 68 7.31 6.09 3.17
CA GLN A 68 7.68 6.88 4.35
C GLN A 68 6.72 8.05 4.57
N SER A 69 6.37 8.78 3.50
CA SER A 69 5.41 9.89 3.61
C SER A 69 4.03 9.43 4.11
N ALA A 70 3.59 8.23 3.73
CA ALA A 70 2.33 7.67 4.21
C ALA A 70 2.41 7.26 5.68
N ILE A 71 3.53 6.64 6.10
CA ILE A 71 3.82 6.30 7.50
C ILE A 71 3.79 7.58 8.37
N ASP A 72 4.47 8.63 7.92
CA ASP A 72 4.57 9.90 8.64
C ASP A 72 3.21 10.58 8.80
N GLU A 73 2.29 10.42 7.86
CA GLU A 73 0.92 10.95 7.96
C GLU A 73 0.07 10.15 8.95
N VAL A 74 0.16 8.82 8.93
CA VAL A 74 -0.58 7.96 9.89
C VAL A 74 -0.15 8.23 11.33
N LYS A 75 1.15 8.37 11.58
CA LYS A 75 1.68 8.67 12.93
C LYS A 75 1.41 10.09 13.43
N ARG A 76 0.98 11.01 12.55
CA ARG A 76 0.68 12.40 12.92
C ARG A 76 -0.67 12.58 13.62
N VAL A 77 -1.52 11.55 13.63
CA VAL A 77 -2.90 11.57 14.14
C VAL A 77 -2.99 11.08 15.59
#